data_AF-A0AAJ4RA82-F1
#
_entry.id   AF-A0AAJ4RA82-F1
#
_cell.length_a   1.000
_cell.length_b   1.000
_cell.length_c   1.000
_cell.angle_alpha   90.00
_cell.angle_beta   90.00
_cell.angle_gamma   90.00
#
_symmetry.space_group_name_H-M   'P 1'
#
loop_
_entity.id
_entity.type
_entity.pdbx_description
1 polymer ?
#
loop_
_entity_poly.entity_id
_entity_poly.type
_entity_poly.pdbx_seq_one_letter_code
_entity_poly.pdbx_strand_id
1 'polypeptide(L)'
;MDYDRLIEPSQKGIHLAEIAAAYILMGLFIVGVGDLLIRIAQAAYVSIQPGPPAGIADPQVVVGFIDTALLLFIIVEIYQTVVAYTREEDVVRIVIIAALIAVSRKIISFRPGDVIGTDDLMFAGTFSILLLVLTVALYVLRTTDDNMDEERA
;
A
#
# COMPACT_ATOMS: atom_id res chain seq x y z
N MET A 1 -14.67 27.57 -33.51
CA MET A 1 -15.22 27.10 -32.22
C MET A 1 -14.08 27.25 -31.23
N ASP A 2 -14.27 28.12 -30.24
CA ASP A 2 -13.25 28.49 -29.26
C ASP A 2 -13.23 27.40 -28.17
N TYR A 3 -12.28 26.46 -28.28
CA TYR A 3 -12.21 25.29 -27.40
C TYR A 3 -11.77 25.65 -25.97
N ASP A 4 -11.12 26.80 -25.78
CA ASP A 4 -10.52 27.21 -24.51
C ASP A 4 -11.55 27.55 -23.42
N ARG A 5 -12.74 28.05 -23.79
CA ARG A 5 -13.82 28.38 -22.83
C ARG A 5 -14.51 27.17 -22.18
N LEU A 6 -14.34 25.97 -22.73
CA LEU A 6 -14.91 24.74 -22.16
C LEU A 6 -13.93 24.03 -21.21
N ILE A 7 -12.63 24.36 -21.26
CA ILE A 7 -11.57 23.65 -20.54
C ILE A 7 -11.29 24.28 -19.17
N GLU A 8 -11.40 25.61 -19.02
CA GLU A 8 -11.21 26.33 -17.75
C GLU A 8 -12.04 25.81 -16.56
N PRO A 9 -13.36 25.54 -16.68
CA PRO A 9 -14.14 25.01 -15.56
C PRO A 9 -13.75 23.57 -15.22
N SER A 10 -13.27 22.78 -16.18
CA SER A 10 -12.84 21.39 -15.97
C SER A 10 -11.55 21.30 -15.17
N GLN A 11 -10.54 22.12 -15.50
CA GLN A 11 -9.27 22.16 -14.77
C GLN A 11 -9.48 22.54 -13.29
N LYS A 12 -10.31 23.56 -13.04
CA LYS A 12 -10.63 24.00 -11.68
C LYS A 12 -11.40 22.95 -10.89
N GLY A 13 -12.27 22.18 -11.56
CA GLY A 13 -13.00 21.05 -10.97
C GLY A 13 -12.08 19.90 -10.57
N ILE A 14 -11.15 19.51 -11.44
CA ILE A 14 -10.17 18.44 -11.15
C ILE A 14 -9.29 18.82 -9.97
N HIS A 15 -8.78 20.05 -9.95
CA HIS A 15 -7.92 20.51 -8.85
C HIS A 15 -8.65 20.56 -7.51
N LEU A 16 -9.93 20.95 -7.49
CA LEU A 16 -10.74 20.90 -6.28
C LEU A 16 -10.96 19.45 -5.79
N ALA A 17 -11.21 18.52 -6.72
CA ALA A 17 -11.38 17.11 -6.40
C ALA A 17 -10.08 16.48 -5.86
N GLU A 18 -8.93 16.85 -6.43
CA GLU A 18 -7.60 16.45 -5.96
C GLU A 18 -7.37 16.91 -4.52
N ILE A 19 -7.58 18.20 -4.23
CA ILE A 19 -7.42 18.74 -2.88
C ILE A 19 -8.35 18.02 -1.90
N ALA A 20 -9.61 17.82 -2.28
CA ALA A 20 -10.58 17.11 -1.43
C ALA A 20 -10.14 15.66 -1.17
N ALA A 21 -9.70 14.93 -2.21
CA ALA A 21 -9.20 13.56 -2.08
C ALA A 21 -7.97 13.49 -1.17
N ALA A 22 -7.02 14.43 -1.31
CA ALA A 22 -5.83 14.52 -0.48
C ALA A 22 -6.19 14.72 1.01
N TYR A 23 -7.12 15.62 1.32
CA TYR A 23 -7.57 15.84 2.70
C TYR A 23 -8.34 14.64 3.27
N ILE A 24 -9.17 13.97 2.47
CA ILE A 24 -9.88 12.75 2.88
C ILE A 24 -8.87 11.64 3.21
N LEU A 25 -7.92 11.39 2.31
CA LEU A 25 -6.87 10.38 2.51
C LEU A 25 -6.02 10.70 3.74
N MET A 26 -5.63 11.96 3.93
CA MET A 26 -4.90 12.39 5.12
C MET A 26 -5.71 12.17 6.40
N GLY A 27 -7.00 12.52 6.39
CA GLY A 27 -7.89 12.28 7.53
C GLY A 27 -8.04 10.80 7.87
N LEU A 28 -8.26 9.95 6.86
CA LEU A 28 -8.33 8.50 7.02
C LEU A 28 -7.02 7.92 7.56
N PHE A 29 -5.89 8.42 7.07
CA PHE A 29 -4.58 8.01 7.56
C PHE A 29 -4.38 8.38 9.03
N ILE A 30 -4.73 9.60 9.44
CA ILE A 30 -4.64 10.06 10.84
C ILE A 30 -5.50 9.18 11.75
N VAL A 31 -6.76 8.93 11.38
CA VAL A 31 -7.66 8.09 12.15
C VAL A 31 -7.11 6.67 12.24
N GLY A 32 -6.62 6.12 11.14
CA GLY A 32 -6.07 4.77 11.10
C GLY A 32 -4.78 4.61 11.91
N VAL A 33 -3.88 5.60 11.90
CA VAL A 33 -2.71 5.65 12.79
C VAL A 33 -3.17 5.71 14.25
N GLY A 34 -4.17 6.53 14.56
CA GLY A 34 -4.76 6.63 15.90
C GLY A 34 -5.31 5.30 16.39
N ASP A 35 -6.09 4.60 15.56
CA ASP A 35 -6.63 3.25 15.88
C ASP A 35 -5.50 2.25 16.14
N LEU A 36 -4.47 2.21 15.29
CA LEU A 36 -3.31 1.35 15.49
C LEU A 36 -2.58 1.64 16.81
N LEU A 37 -2.34 2.91 17.12
CA LEU A 37 -1.68 3.31 18.36
C LEU A 37 -2.49 2.92 19.60
N ILE A 38 -3.82 3.10 19.56
CA ILE A 38 -4.72 2.69 20.64
C ILE A 38 -4.67 1.18 20.83
N ARG A 39 -4.73 0.39 19.76
CA ARG A 39 -4.65 -1.08 19.81
C ARG A 39 -3.32 -1.56 20.40
N ILE A 40 -2.21 -0.95 19.99
CA ILE A 40 -0.88 -1.25 20.54
C ILE A 40 -0.84 -0.91 22.04
N ALA A 41 -1.35 0.24 22.45
CA ALA A 41 -1.39 0.65 23.85
C ALA A 41 -2.28 -0.28 24.70
N GLN A 42 -3.42 -0.72 24.18
CA GLN A 42 -4.29 -1.70 24.83
C GLN A 42 -3.60 -3.05 25.01
N ALA A 43 -2.93 -3.57 23.98
CA ALA A 43 -2.15 -4.81 24.07
C ALA A 43 -1.01 -4.69 25.09
N ALA A 44 -0.34 -3.53 25.13
CA ALA A 44 0.70 -3.24 26.13
C ALA A 44 0.13 -3.25 27.55
N TYR A 45 -1.00 -2.58 27.77
CA TYR A 45 -1.65 -2.53 29.07
C TYR A 45 -2.07 -3.93 29.57
N VAL A 46 -2.69 -4.73 28.71
CA VAL A 46 -3.11 -6.11 29.03
C VAL A 46 -1.91 -6.98 29.39
N SER A 47 -0.78 -6.81 28.69
CA SER A 47 0.44 -7.60 28.95
C SER A 47 1.07 -7.37 30.34
N ILE A 48 0.73 -6.25 31.00
CA ILE A 48 1.25 -5.90 32.33
C ILE A 48 0.31 -6.41 33.44
N GLN A 49 -0.93 -6.80 33.12
CA GLN A 49 -1.84 -7.37 34.12
C GLN A 49 -1.41 -8.80 34.50
N PRO A 50 -1.50 -9.19 35.78
CA PRO A 50 -1.28 -10.56 36.21
C PRO A 50 -2.38 -11.47 35.64
N GLY A 51 -2.09 -12.14 34.53
CA GLY A 51 -2.99 -13.02 33.78
C GLY A 51 -2.21 -14.02 32.90
N PRO A 52 -2.90 -14.89 32.14
CA PRO A 52 -2.27 -15.88 31.26
C PRO A 52 -1.37 -15.23 30.19
N PRO A 53 -0.42 -15.97 29.60
CA PRO A 53 0.59 -15.44 28.68
C PRO A 53 0.00 -15.12 27.30
N ALA A 54 -0.79 -14.06 27.20
CA ALA A 54 -1.18 -13.42 25.94
C ALA A 54 -0.58 -12.00 25.92
N GLY A 55 0.75 -11.92 25.84
CA GLY A 55 1.49 -10.65 25.83
C GLY A 55 1.63 -10.07 24.42
N ILE A 56 2.22 -8.87 24.32
CA ILE A 56 2.57 -8.21 23.04
C ILE A 56 3.30 -9.14 22.05
N ALA A 57 4.05 -10.13 22.55
CA ALA A 57 4.80 -11.07 21.73
C ALA A 57 3.97 -12.23 21.17
N ASP A 58 2.65 -12.26 21.38
CA ASP A 58 1.77 -13.21 20.71
C ASP A 58 1.79 -12.95 19.20
N PRO A 59 2.22 -13.92 18.37
CA PRO A 59 2.26 -13.74 16.93
C PRO A 59 0.90 -13.36 16.31
N GLN A 60 -0.23 -13.78 16.89
CA GLN A 60 -1.56 -13.43 16.38
C GLN A 60 -1.85 -11.93 16.53
N VAL A 61 -1.45 -11.34 17.65
CA VAL A 61 -1.60 -9.91 17.92
C VAL A 61 -0.71 -9.09 16.97
N VAL A 62 0.53 -9.53 16.77
CA VAL A 62 1.48 -8.86 15.86
C VAL A 62 0.99 -8.89 14.42
N VAL A 63 0.46 -10.03 13.93
CA VAL A 63 -0.12 -10.12 12.59
C VAL A 63 -1.28 -9.14 12.42
N GLY A 64 -2.14 -9.00 13.44
CA GLY A 64 -3.21 -8.00 13.44
C GLY A 64 -2.72 -6.56 13.30
N PHE A 65 -1.61 -6.20 13.96
CA PHE A 65 -0.98 -4.88 13.80
C PHE A 65 -0.41 -4.69 12.40
N ILE A 66 0.21 -5.73 11.82
CA ILE A 66 0.72 -5.68 10.46
C ILE A 66 -0.42 -5.52 9.46
N ASP A 67 -1.58 -6.16 9.66
CA ASP A 67 -2.75 -6.01 8.80
C ASP A 67 -3.35 -4.59 8.87
N THR A 68 -3.45 -3.99 10.06
CA THR A 68 -3.84 -2.58 10.17
C THR A 68 -2.81 -1.66 9.52
N ALA A 69 -1.51 -1.90 9.77
CA ALA A 69 -0.47 -1.12 9.13
C ALA A 69 -0.56 -1.26 7.60
N LEU A 70 -0.72 -2.47 7.05
CA LEU A 70 -0.92 -2.74 5.62
C LEU A 70 -2.01 -1.83 5.03
N LEU A 71 -3.15 -1.71 5.71
CA LEU A 71 -4.21 -0.80 5.30
C LEU A 71 -3.75 0.66 5.26
N LEU A 72 -2.98 1.12 6.25
CA LEU A 72 -2.42 2.48 6.27
C LEU A 72 -1.43 2.71 5.14
N PHE A 73 -0.59 1.74 4.80
CA PHE A 73 0.35 1.88 3.69
C PHE A 73 -0.37 1.94 2.34
N ILE A 74 -1.48 1.22 2.17
CA ILE A 74 -2.35 1.38 1.00
C ILE A 74 -2.87 2.83 0.90
N ILE A 75 -3.26 3.45 2.01
CA ILE A 75 -3.71 4.86 2.01
C ILE A 75 -2.57 5.79 1.59
N VAL A 76 -1.35 5.60 2.10
CA VAL A 76 -0.17 6.39 1.72
C VAL A 76 0.15 6.23 0.23
N GLU A 77 0.02 5.02 -0.29
CA GLU A 77 0.27 4.69 -1.69
C GLU A 77 -0.76 5.32 -2.64
N ILE A 78 -2.04 5.29 -2.27
CA ILE A 78 -3.09 6.00 -3.00
C ILE A 78 -2.83 7.51 -2.98
N TYR A 79 -2.41 8.06 -1.84
CA TYR A 79 -2.03 9.48 -1.76
C TYR A 79 -0.85 9.81 -2.69
N GLN A 80 0.20 8.99 -2.71
CA GLN A 80 1.32 9.16 -3.63
C GLN A 80 0.88 9.11 -5.09
N THR A 81 -0.03 8.21 -5.43
CA THR A 81 -0.60 8.10 -6.78
C THR A 81 -1.35 9.39 -7.16
N VAL A 82 -2.18 9.93 -6.26
CA VAL A 82 -2.88 11.21 -6.47
C VAL A 82 -1.90 12.36 -6.70
N VAL A 83 -0.84 12.45 -5.91
CA VAL A 83 0.20 13.49 -6.06
C VAL A 83 1.00 13.31 -7.35
N ALA A 84 1.33 12.08 -7.72
CA ALA A 84 2.07 11.79 -8.94
C ALA A 84 1.29 12.21 -10.20
N TYR A 85 -0.03 11.99 -10.22
CA TYR A 85 -0.90 12.47 -11.30
C TYR A 85 -0.79 13.98 -11.52
N THR A 86 -0.53 14.75 -10.47
CA THR A 86 -0.52 16.21 -10.56
C THR A 86 0.86 16.80 -10.78
N ARG A 87 1.90 15.97 -10.67
CA ARG A 87 3.28 16.30 -11.00
C ARG A 87 3.74 15.77 -12.34
N GLU A 88 2.84 15.15 -13.11
CA GLU A 88 3.18 14.45 -14.37
C GLU A 88 4.31 13.42 -14.18
N GLU A 89 4.40 12.86 -12.98
CA GLU A 89 5.34 11.79 -12.66
C GLU A 89 4.80 10.46 -13.19
N ASP A 90 5.70 9.50 -13.41
CA ASP A 90 5.32 8.21 -13.98
C ASP A 90 4.52 7.36 -12.97
N VAL A 91 3.20 7.50 -13.04
CA VAL A 91 2.23 6.85 -12.15
C VAL A 91 2.35 5.32 -12.22
N VAL A 92 2.65 4.76 -13.39
CA VAL A 92 2.72 3.30 -13.59
C VAL A 92 3.86 2.71 -12.75
N ARG A 93 5.03 3.36 -12.77
CA ARG A 93 6.19 2.95 -11.98
C ARG A 93 5.89 2.98 -10.48
N ILE A 94 5.24 4.04 -10.00
CA ILE A 94 4.87 4.19 -8.59
C ILE A 94 3.93 3.06 -8.15
N VAL A 95 2.88 2.79 -8.92
CA VAL A 95 1.89 1.74 -8.61
C VAL A 95 2.52 0.36 -8.60
N ILE A 96 3.40 0.02 -9.57
CA ILE A 96 4.04 -1.31 -9.61
C ILE A 96 4.98 -1.52 -8.41
N ILE A 97 5.80 -0.52 -8.08
CA ILE A 97 6.72 -0.60 -6.93
C ILE A 97 5.93 -0.80 -5.65
N ALA A 98 4.84 -0.06 -5.50
CA ALA A 98 4.09 -0.04 -4.26
C ALA A 98 3.21 -1.31 -4.12
N ALA A 99 2.65 -1.83 -5.22
CA ALA A 99 2.09 -3.18 -5.28
C ALA A 99 3.10 -4.27 -4.88
N LEU A 100 4.36 -4.18 -5.34
CA LEU A 100 5.41 -5.12 -4.97
C LEU A 100 5.70 -5.07 -3.47
N ILE A 101 5.77 -3.89 -2.87
CA ILE A 101 5.95 -3.70 -1.42
C ILE A 101 4.76 -4.30 -0.64
N ALA A 102 3.53 -4.04 -1.08
CA ALA A 102 2.31 -4.53 -0.44
C ALA A 102 2.25 -6.07 -0.45
N VAL A 103 2.48 -6.69 -1.62
CA VAL A 103 2.50 -8.15 -1.77
C VAL A 103 3.62 -8.77 -0.95
N SER A 104 4.82 -8.20 -1.00
CA SER A 104 5.97 -8.66 -0.19
C SER A 104 5.64 -8.64 1.30
N ARG A 105 4.97 -7.59 1.78
CA ARG A 105 4.59 -7.52 3.18
C ARG A 105 3.50 -8.52 3.55
N LYS A 106 2.54 -8.79 2.66
CA LYS A 106 1.52 -9.81 2.94
C LYS A 106 2.16 -11.20 3.10
N ILE A 107 3.22 -11.49 2.35
CA ILE A 107 4.01 -12.72 2.48
C ILE A 107 4.78 -12.75 3.81
N ILE A 108 5.42 -11.64 4.22
CA ILE A 108 6.13 -11.58 5.51
C ILE A 108 5.17 -11.75 6.71
N SER A 109 3.94 -11.27 6.58
CA SER A 109 2.88 -11.42 7.60
C SER A 109 2.24 -12.81 7.60
N PHE A 110 2.49 -13.63 6.58
CA PHE A 110 1.87 -14.95 6.46
C PHE A 110 2.48 -15.92 7.47
N ARG A 111 1.61 -16.54 8.28
CA ARG A 111 1.98 -17.55 9.25
C ARG A 111 1.20 -18.83 8.98
N PRO A 112 1.85 -19.91 8.50
CA PRO A 112 1.22 -21.22 8.39
C PRO A 112 0.76 -21.72 9.77
N GLY A 113 -0.33 -22.47 9.81
CA GLY A 113 -0.77 -23.16 11.02
C GLY A 113 0.16 -24.31 11.41
N ASP A 114 -0.17 -25.02 12.50
CA ASP A 114 0.62 -26.15 13.01
C ASP A 114 0.71 -27.34 12.02
N VAL A 115 -0.19 -27.39 11.03
CA VAL A 115 -0.19 -28.39 9.95
C VAL A 115 -0.28 -27.64 8.63
N ILE A 116 0.75 -27.78 7.78
CA ILE A 116 0.75 -27.16 6.45
C ILE A 116 -0.38 -27.82 5.63
N GLY A 117 -1.43 -27.06 5.37
CA GLY A 117 -2.59 -27.50 4.61
C GLY A 117 -2.43 -27.23 3.11
N THR A 118 -3.35 -27.77 2.32
CA THR A 118 -3.47 -27.45 0.89
C THR A 118 -3.66 -25.95 0.67
N ASP A 119 -4.35 -25.27 1.58
CA ASP A 119 -4.61 -23.83 1.52
C ASP A 119 -3.32 -23.01 1.68
N ASP A 120 -2.40 -23.43 2.55
CA ASP A 120 -1.11 -22.76 2.74
C ASP A 120 -0.23 -22.89 1.50
N LEU A 121 -0.25 -24.06 0.86
CA LEU A 121 0.48 -24.28 -0.39
C LEU A 121 -0.12 -23.47 -1.55
N MET A 122 -1.44 -23.40 -1.65
CA MET A 122 -2.11 -22.55 -2.63
C MET A 122 -1.82 -21.07 -2.39
N PHE A 123 -1.80 -20.62 -1.13
CA PHE A 123 -1.42 -19.27 -0.76
C PHE A 123 0.02 -18.96 -1.24
N ALA A 124 0.99 -19.79 -0.84
CA ALA A 124 2.38 -19.60 -1.24
C ALA A 124 2.57 -19.61 -2.77
N GLY A 125 1.90 -20.52 -3.48
CA GLY A 125 1.94 -20.59 -4.94
C GLY A 125 1.36 -19.35 -5.61
N THR A 126 0.20 -18.88 -5.15
CA THR A 126 -0.47 -17.69 -5.72
C THR A 126 0.37 -16.44 -5.53
N PHE A 127 0.88 -16.21 -4.31
CA PHE A 127 1.72 -15.06 -4.00
C PHE A 127 3.08 -15.10 -4.71
N SER A 128 3.64 -16.30 -4.93
CA SER A 128 4.86 -16.46 -5.73
C SER A 128 4.66 -16.06 -7.18
N ILE A 129 3.55 -16.50 -7.80
CA ILE A 129 3.20 -16.12 -9.17
C ILE A 129 2.95 -14.61 -9.25
N LEU A 130 2.20 -14.05 -8.31
CA LEU A 130 1.90 -12.61 -8.28
C LEU A 130 3.18 -11.77 -8.15
N LEU A 131 4.09 -12.14 -7.24
CA LEU A 131 5.39 -11.48 -7.11
C LEU A 131 6.22 -11.58 -8.38
N LEU A 132 6.22 -12.74 -9.04
CA LEU A 132 6.95 -12.94 -10.29
C LEU A 132 6.39 -12.02 -11.39
N VAL A 133 5.07 -11.94 -11.55
CA VAL A 133 4.43 -11.04 -12.52
C VAL A 133 4.78 -9.58 -12.24
N LEU A 134 4.69 -9.13 -10.99
CA LEU A 134 5.04 -7.75 -10.62
C LEU A 134 6.53 -7.44 -10.85
N THR A 135 7.41 -8.39 -10.54
CA THR A 135 8.85 -8.24 -10.75
C THR A 135 9.18 -8.16 -12.24
N VAL A 136 8.55 -9.00 -13.08
CA VAL A 136 8.70 -8.94 -14.53
C VAL A 136 8.14 -7.63 -15.10
N ALA A 137 6.97 -7.18 -14.64
CA ALA A 137 6.40 -5.90 -15.06
C ALA A 137 7.34 -4.73 -14.73
N LEU A 138 7.92 -4.72 -13.53
CA LEU A 138 8.90 -3.70 -13.13
C LEU A 138 10.17 -3.76 -13.97
N TYR A 139 10.65 -4.96 -14.29
CA TYR A 139 11.82 -5.17 -15.15
C TYR A 139 11.60 -4.64 -16.57
N VAL A 140 10.44 -4.94 -17.16
CA VAL A 140 10.06 -4.44 -18.50
C VAL A 140 9.97 -2.91 -18.50
N LEU A 141 9.34 -2.32 -17.48
CA LEU A 141 9.22 -0.87 -17.37
C LEU A 141 10.60 -0.20 -17.28
N ARG A 142 11.48 -0.71 -16.41
CA ARG A 142 12.85 -0.18 -16.29
C ARG A 142 13.64 -0.28 -17.59
N THR A 143 13.56 -1.41 -18.28
CA THR A 143 14.29 -1.62 -19.53
C THR A 143 13.78 -0.70 -20.64
N THR A 144 12.48 -0.43 -20.67
CA THR A 144 11.88 0.47 -21.67
C THR A 144 12.32 1.91 -21.45
N ASP A 145 12.38 2.36 -20.19
CA ASP A 145 12.85 3.71 -19.86
C ASP A 145 14.34 3.91 -20.21
N ASP A 146 15.19 2.92 -19.91
CA ASP A 146 16.64 2.97 -20.19
C ASP A 146 16.93 3.09 -21.70
N ASN A 147 16.20 2.32 -22.53
CA ASN A 147 16.34 2.40 -23.99
C ASN A 147 15.91 3.77 -24.56
N MET A 148 14.92 4.43 -23.96
CA MET A 148 14.49 5.76 -24.42
C MET A 148 15.47 6.87 -24.04
N ASP A 149 16.23 6.70 -22.96
CA ASP A 149 17.29 7.62 -22.58
C ASP A 149 18.53 7.48 -23.48
N GLU A 150 18.85 6.26 -23.93
CA GLU A 150 19.92 6.01 -24.91
C GLU A 150 19.61 6.59 -26.32
N GLU A 151 18.35 6.56 -26.78
CA GLU A 151 17.97 7.11 -28.09
C GLU A 151 17.95 8.66 -28.12
N ARG A 152 17.92 9.30 -26.95
CA ARG A 152 17.91 10.77 -26.79
C ARG A 152 19.31 11.39 -26.60
N ALA A 153 20.34 10.56 -26.41
CA ALA A 153 21.73 10.98 -26.18
C ALA A 153 22.55 11.02 -27.49
#